data_AF-A0A2N8LYC9-F1
#
_entry.id   AF-A0A2N8LYC9-F1
#
_cell.length_a   1.000
_cell.length_b   1.000
_cell.length_c   1.000
_cell.angle_alpha   90.00
_cell.angle_beta   90.00
_cell.angle_gamma   90.00
#
_symmetry.space_group_name_H-M   'P 1'
#
loop_
_entity.id
_entity.type
_entity.pdbx_description
1 polymer ?
#
loop_
_entity_poly.entity_id
_entity_poly.type
_entity_poly.pdbx_seq_one_letter_code
_entity_poly.pdbx_strand_id
1 'polypeptide(L)'
;MKNLKVALACISLAALSGCSSEIDVIREGRLELLPEYTVGQALDNRKLCESTDWSVIEDERGRDVVRYTCDFKDIEKNYRDTANEMIDAAKNDSRLITLQERLNELESEIAREKQLLKKAQDHIDSGNSWTETKTENGSGYTVWPRVKQQSIADIENHEREIRSIKNQISMIEKENQDSLSLAQETLDKYKGARAFETIDWVVMEDGSFMVLSGSMHHTNIFKGVIEETPHENIQSALYLIYNENFDTLFAYEDALQQIAEL
;
A
#
# COMPACT_ATOMS: atom_id res chain seq x y z
N MET A 1 26.36 72.29 -59.78
CA MET A 1 25.42 71.18 -60.07
C MET A 1 26.21 69.88 -60.07
N LYS A 2 25.66 68.83 -59.42
CA LYS A 2 26.23 67.46 -59.21
C LYS A 2 27.34 67.44 -58.15
N ASN A 3 27.38 66.63 -57.09
CA ASN A 3 26.68 65.42 -56.60
C ASN A 3 26.75 65.51 -55.04
N LEU A 4 26.25 64.64 -54.15
CA LEU A 4 26.02 63.20 -54.16
C LEU A 4 25.22 62.90 -52.87
N LYS A 5 24.27 61.96 -52.95
CA LYS A 5 23.45 61.47 -51.83
C LYS A 5 24.32 60.69 -50.84
N VAL A 6 24.12 60.89 -49.54
CA VAL A 6 24.47 59.90 -48.51
C VAL A 6 23.26 59.73 -47.61
N ALA A 7 22.55 58.62 -47.83
CA ALA A 7 21.51 58.13 -46.95
C ALA A 7 22.19 57.50 -45.73
N LEU A 8 21.91 58.04 -44.54
CA LEU A 8 22.35 57.49 -43.28
C LEU A 8 21.38 56.37 -42.89
N ALA A 9 21.71 55.14 -43.24
CA ALA A 9 21.00 53.96 -42.77
C ALA A 9 21.41 53.71 -41.31
N CYS A 10 20.54 54.09 -40.37
CA CYS A 10 20.62 53.64 -38.98
C CYS A 10 20.29 52.16 -38.94
N ILE A 11 21.33 51.31 -38.97
CA ILE A 11 21.22 49.91 -38.59
C ILE A 11 21.06 49.91 -37.07
N SER A 12 19.82 49.94 -36.61
CA SER A 12 19.48 49.58 -35.24
C SER A 12 19.84 48.12 -35.03
N LEU A 13 20.95 47.87 -34.35
CA LEU A 13 21.24 46.58 -33.72
C LEU A 13 20.11 46.31 -32.73
N ALA A 14 19.12 45.53 -33.15
CA ALA A 14 18.20 44.89 -32.22
C ALA A 14 19.05 43.93 -31.38
N ALA A 15 19.28 44.30 -30.12
CA ALA A 15 19.70 43.35 -29.10
C ALA A 15 18.60 42.28 -29.00
N LEU A 16 18.84 41.12 -29.57
CA LEU A 16 18.09 39.89 -29.31
C LEU A 16 18.49 39.41 -27.91
N SER A 17 18.06 40.11 -26.85
CA SER A 17 17.86 39.43 -25.57
C SER A 17 16.62 38.56 -25.76
N GLY A 18 16.84 37.30 -26.13
CA GLY A 18 15.79 36.30 -26.14
C GLY A 18 15.16 36.29 -24.76
N CYS A 19 13.89 36.70 -24.67
CA CYS A 19 13.10 36.64 -23.46
C CYS A 19 12.70 35.17 -23.28
N SER A 20 13.66 34.31 -22.95
CA SER A 20 13.36 32.94 -22.53
C SER A 20 12.68 33.02 -21.17
N SER A 21 11.55 32.33 -21.01
CA SER A 21 10.91 32.27 -19.70
C SER A 21 11.82 31.53 -18.71
N GLU A 22 11.69 31.80 -17.41
CA GLU A 22 12.46 31.06 -16.38
C GLU A 22 12.25 29.55 -16.48
N ILE A 23 11.05 29.13 -16.91
CA ILE A 23 10.71 27.75 -17.23
C ILE A 23 11.61 27.20 -18.34
N ASP A 24 11.86 27.96 -19.42
CA ASP A 24 12.70 27.51 -20.53
C ASP A 24 14.17 27.37 -20.08
N VAL A 25 14.65 28.30 -19.26
CA VAL A 25 16.02 28.24 -18.68
C VAL A 25 16.24 26.91 -17.95
N ILE A 26 15.27 26.49 -17.14
CA ILE A 26 15.36 25.22 -16.41
C ILE A 26 15.18 24.03 -17.36
N ARG A 27 14.10 24.00 -18.15
CA ARG A 27 13.76 22.83 -19.00
C ARG A 27 14.82 22.50 -20.04
N GLU A 28 15.46 23.52 -20.62
CA GLU A 28 16.56 23.36 -21.59
C GLU A 28 17.92 23.17 -20.90
N GLY A 29 18.00 23.54 -19.63
CA GLY A 29 19.16 23.41 -18.77
C GLY A 29 19.55 21.96 -18.48
N ARG A 30 20.78 21.79 -17.98
CA ARG A 30 21.35 20.51 -17.55
C ARG A 30 21.89 20.64 -16.14
N LEU A 31 21.66 19.62 -15.32
CA LEU A 31 22.29 19.52 -14.01
C LEU A 31 23.78 19.16 -14.19
N GLU A 32 24.66 19.83 -13.44
CA GLU A 32 26.11 19.63 -13.56
C GLU A 32 26.53 18.17 -13.28
N LEU A 33 25.88 17.55 -12.29
CA LEU A 33 26.12 16.15 -11.92
C LEU A 33 25.45 15.14 -12.85
N LEU A 34 24.49 15.57 -13.68
CA LEU A 34 23.67 14.71 -14.55
C LEU A 34 23.52 15.35 -15.95
N PRO A 35 24.62 15.52 -16.72
CA PRO A 35 24.62 16.33 -17.94
C PRO A 35 24.04 15.62 -19.18
N GLU A 36 23.70 14.34 -19.06
CA GLU A 36 23.29 13.49 -20.18
C GLU A 36 21.96 13.96 -20.81
N TYR A 37 21.04 14.46 -19.98
CA TYR A 37 19.70 14.88 -20.38
C TYR A 37 19.42 16.30 -19.89
N THR A 38 18.61 17.06 -20.65
CA THR A 38 18.06 18.30 -20.11
C THR A 38 17.07 17.98 -18.99
N VAL A 39 16.81 18.95 -18.10
CA VAL A 39 15.81 18.79 -17.03
C VAL A 39 14.45 18.43 -17.61
N GLY A 40 14.02 19.10 -18.68
CA GLY A 40 12.78 18.78 -19.37
C GLY A 40 12.75 17.36 -19.93
N GLN A 41 13.86 16.86 -20.48
CA GLN A 41 13.92 15.48 -20.98
C GLN A 41 13.73 14.45 -19.87
N ALA A 42 14.35 14.67 -18.71
CA ALA A 42 14.27 13.79 -17.55
C ALA A 42 12.88 13.84 -16.88
N LEU A 43 12.25 15.03 -16.80
CA LEU A 43 11.01 15.24 -16.07
C LEU A 43 9.73 15.09 -16.92
N ASP A 44 9.72 15.56 -18.16
CA ASP A 44 8.49 15.62 -18.98
C ASP A 44 8.02 14.23 -19.46
N ASN A 45 8.89 13.22 -19.44
CA ASN A 45 8.62 11.89 -20.02
C ASN A 45 8.56 10.76 -18.98
N ARG A 46 8.42 11.12 -17.69
CA ARG A 46 8.37 10.14 -16.60
C ARG A 46 7.15 9.25 -16.72
N LYS A 47 7.37 7.93 -16.80
CA LYS A 47 6.30 6.96 -17.07
C LYS A 47 5.24 6.88 -15.98
N LEU A 48 5.64 7.11 -14.73
CA LEU A 48 4.73 7.17 -13.58
C LEU A 48 3.80 8.41 -13.59
N CYS A 49 4.12 9.46 -14.36
CA CYS A 49 3.30 10.69 -14.44
C CYS A 49 2.21 10.55 -15.50
N GLU A 50 0.95 10.77 -15.12
CA GLU A 50 -0.21 10.92 -16.00
C GLU A 50 -0.10 12.19 -16.83
N SER A 51 0.28 13.28 -16.18
CA SER A 51 0.57 14.58 -16.78
C SER A 51 1.69 15.28 -16.05
N THR A 52 2.32 16.23 -16.74
CA THR A 52 3.30 17.15 -16.14
C THR A 52 2.90 18.59 -16.41
N ASP A 53 3.22 19.48 -15.48
CA ASP A 53 2.97 20.91 -15.58
C ASP A 53 4.18 21.71 -15.09
N TRP A 54 4.37 22.90 -15.65
CA TRP A 54 5.40 23.86 -15.26
C TRP A 54 4.74 25.20 -15.02
N SER A 55 4.90 25.76 -13.82
CA SER A 55 4.33 27.05 -13.44
C SER A 55 5.34 27.90 -12.69
N VAL A 56 5.13 29.22 -12.71
CA VAL A 56 5.85 30.15 -11.84
C VAL A 56 4.94 30.46 -10.66
N ILE A 57 5.46 30.26 -9.45
CA ILE A 57 4.79 30.59 -8.19
C ILE A 57 5.65 31.58 -7.42
N GLU A 58 5.01 32.33 -6.52
CA GLU A 58 5.71 33.23 -5.61
C GLU A 58 5.89 32.53 -4.26
N ASP A 59 7.12 32.47 -3.75
CA ASP A 59 7.40 31.90 -2.44
C ASP A 59 7.01 32.85 -1.29
N GLU A 60 7.13 32.41 -0.04
CA GLU A 60 6.80 33.23 1.15
C GLU A 60 7.61 34.53 1.26
N ARG A 61 8.70 34.67 0.50
CA ARG A 61 9.59 35.83 0.50
C ARG A 61 9.39 36.72 -0.74
N GLY A 62 8.40 36.43 -1.57
CA GLY A 62 8.09 37.19 -2.76
C GLY A 62 9.02 36.91 -3.94
N ARG A 63 9.66 35.74 -3.97
CA ARG A 63 10.56 35.34 -5.06
C ARG A 63 9.83 34.45 -6.05
N ASP A 64 10.07 34.68 -7.33
CA ASP A 64 9.64 33.78 -8.39
C ASP A 64 10.36 32.44 -8.26
N VAL A 65 9.58 31.37 -8.23
CA VAL A 65 10.01 29.98 -8.14
C VAL A 65 9.31 29.22 -9.26
N VAL A 66 10.09 28.50 -10.06
CA VAL A 66 9.54 27.62 -11.08
C VAL A 66 9.21 26.29 -10.44
N ARG A 67 7.95 25.88 -10.49
CA ARG A 67 7.46 24.60 -9.98
C ARG A 67 7.16 23.66 -11.14
N TYR A 68 7.85 22.53 -11.14
CA TYR A 68 7.44 21.34 -11.89
C TYR A 68 6.43 20.54 -11.07
N THR A 69 5.36 20.05 -11.70
CA THR A 69 4.40 19.12 -11.11
C THR A 69 4.30 17.86 -11.96
N CYS A 70 4.34 16.69 -11.32
CA CYS A 70 4.03 15.38 -11.91
C CYS A 70 2.77 14.82 -11.24
N ASP A 71 1.64 14.77 -11.94
CA ASP A 71 0.46 14.06 -11.46
C ASP A 71 0.64 12.55 -11.68
N PHE A 72 0.49 11.74 -10.64
CA PHE A 72 0.73 10.29 -10.73
C PHE A 72 -0.44 9.55 -11.38
N LYS A 73 -0.11 8.52 -12.16
CA LYS A 73 -1.09 7.60 -12.78
C LYS A 73 -1.79 6.72 -11.76
N ASP A 74 -2.99 6.29 -12.14
CA ASP A 74 -3.70 5.16 -11.54
C ASP A 74 -4.01 5.30 -10.04
N ILE A 75 -4.00 6.50 -9.47
CA ILE A 75 -4.22 6.70 -8.02
C ILE A 75 -5.60 6.19 -7.58
N GLU A 76 -6.66 6.61 -8.28
CA GLU A 76 -8.00 6.09 -8.02
C GLU A 76 -8.11 4.58 -8.25
N LYS A 77 -7.40 4.08 -9.27
CA LYS A 77 -7.36 2.65 -9.59
C LYS A 77 -6.72 1.87 -8.44
N ASN A 78 -5.60 2.35 -7.91
CA ASN A 78 -4.89 1.71 -6.81
C ASN A 78 -5.76 1.63 -5.56
N TYR A 79 -6.40 2.74 -5.16
CA TYR A 79 -7.34 2.72 -4.01
C TYR A 79 -8.48 1.71 -4.20
N ARG A 80 -9.08 1.69 -5.39
CA ARG A 80 -10.17 0.76 -5.70
C ARG A 80 -9.71 -0.69 -5.67
N ASP A 81 -8.56 -0.98 -6.28
CA ASP A 81 -8.03 -2.33 -6.39
C ASP A 81 -7.60 -2.83 -4.99
N THR A 82 -6.91 -2.02 -4.18
CA THR A 82 -6.60 -2.34 -2.78
C THR A 82 -7.86 -2.63 -1.96
N ALA A 83 -8.91 -1.80 -2.09
CA ALA A 83 -10.15 -2.04 -1.36
C ALA A 83 -10.84 -3.36 -1.78
N ASN A 84 -10.80 -3.70 -3.08
CA ASN A 84 -11.33 -4.98 -3.56
C ASN A 84 -10.51 -6.17 -3.04
N GLU A 85 -9.18 -6.06 -3.01
CA GLU A 85 -8.31 -7.09 -2.42
C GLU A 85 -8.61 -7.31 -0.94
N MET A 86 -8.84 -6.24 -0.17
CA MET A 86 -9.27 -6.33 1.23
C MET A 86 -10.61 -7.07 1.38
N ILE A 87 -11.58 -6.78 0.51
CA ILE A 87 -12.88 -7.45 0.51
C ILE A 87 -12.72 -8.94 0.21
N ASP A 88 -11.92 -9.28 -0.79
CA ASP A 88 -11.70 -10.67 -1.19
C ASP A 88 -10.95 -11.45 -0.11
N ALA A 89 -9.93 -10.84 0.51
CA ALA A 89 -9.20 -11.44 1.63
C ALA A 89 -10.10 -11.70 2.84
N ALA A 90 -10.93 -10.72 3.23
CA ALA A 90 -11.83 -10.85 4.36
C ALA A 90 -12.95 -11.89 4.14
N LYS A 91 -13.46 -12.01 2.90
CA LYS A 91 -14.50 -13.00 2.55
C LYS A 91 -13.95 -14.43 2.44
N ASN A 92 -12.69 -14.58 2.05
CA ASN A 92 -12.06 -15.87 1.80
C ASN A 92 -10.98 -16.21 2.85
N ASP A 93 -11.15 -15.74 4.08
CA ASP A 93 -10.17 -15.95 5.15
C ASP A 93 -10.03 -17.44 5.50
N SER A 94 -8.90 -18.02 5.09
CA SER A 94 -8.60 -19.44 5.29
C SER A 94 -8.46 -19.82 6.77
N ARG A 95 -8.14 -18.87 7.65
CA ARG A 95 -8.08 -19.08 9.10
C ARG A 95 -9.47 -19.42 9.63
N LEU A 96 -10.48 -18.67 9.19
CA LEU A 96 -11.88 -18.89 9.59
C LEU A 96 -12.38 -20.25 9.11
N ILE A 97 -12.10 -20.60 7.86
CA ILE A 97 -12.47 -21.91 7.27
C ILE A 97 -11.86 -23.05 8.09
N THR A 98 -10.55 -23.00 8.34
CA THR A 98 -9.82 -24.04 9.09
C THR A 98 -10.36 -24.21 10.51
N LEU A 99 -10.62 -23.11 11.22
CA LEU A 99 -11.17 -23.15 12.57
C LEU A 99 -12.59 -23.69 12.60
N GLN A 100 -13.40 -23.37 11.60
CA GLN A 100 -14.76 -23.88 11.49
C GLN A 100 -14.78 -25.40 11.22
N GLU A 101 -13.87 -25.90 10.38
CA GLU A 101 -13.69 -27.34 10.15
C GLU A 101 -13.29 -28.06 11.43
N ARG A 102 -12.30 -27.54 12.17
CA ARG A 102 -11.88 -28.10 13.45
C ARG A 102 -12.99 -28.07 14.50
N LEU A 103 -13.78 -26.99 14.54
CA LEU A 103 -14.94 -26.90 15.42
C LEU A 103 -15.95 -28.02 15.13
N ASN A 104 -16.29 -28.24 13.86
CA ASN A 104 -17.21 -29.29 13.44
C ASN A 104 -16.69 -30.70 13.77
N GLU A 105 -15.37 -30.92 13.63
CA GLU A 105 -14.71 -32.17 14.00
C GLU A 105 -14.84 -32.44 15.51
N LEU A 106 -14.49 -31.47 16.35
CA LEU A 106 -14.59 -31.57 17.81
C LEU A 106 -16.04 -31.78 18.27
N GLU A 107 -17.01 -31.10 17.65
CA GLU A 107 -18.44 -31.32 17.94
C GLU A 107 -18.87 -32.75 17.62
N SER A 108 -18.34 -33.33 16.53
CA SER A 108 -18.58 -34.72 16.14
C SER A 108 -17.87 -35.73 17.07
N GLU A 109 -16.68 -35.41 17.57
CA GLU A 109 -15.95 -36.20 18.57
C GLU A 109 -16.68 -36.24 19.90
N ILE A 110 -17.10 -35.07 20.42
CA ILE A 110 -17.91 -34.98 21.64
C ILE A 110 -19.21 -35.77 21.51
N ALA A 111 -19.87 -35.73 20.35
CA ALA A 111 -21.09 -36.51 20.13
C ALA A 111 -20.84 -38.03 20.24
N ARG A 112 -19.73 -38.52 19.66
CA ARG A 112 -19.30 -39.93 19.76
C ARG A 112 -18.94 -40.30 21.19
N GLU A 113 -18.22 -39.45 21.90
CA GLU A 113 -17.82 -39.66 23.29
C GLU A 113 -19.02 -39.68 24.23
N LYS A 114 -20.02 -38.81 24.01
CA LYS A 114 -21.28 -38.83 24.77
C LYS A 114 -22.05 -40.15 24.59
N GLN A 115 -22.02 -40.75 23.39
CA GLN A 115 -22.61 -42.07 23.15
C GLN A 115 -21.84 -43.17 23.89
N LEU A 116 -20.50 -43.14 23.85
CA LEU A 116 -19.65 -44.09 24.57
C LEU A 116 -19.84 -43.98 26.09
N LEU A 117 -19.89 -42.75 26.60
CA LEU A 117 -20.15 -42.46 28.01
C LEU A 117 -21.49 -43.06 28.47
N LYS A 118 -22.55 -42.86 27.68
CA LYS A 118 -23.87 -43.45 27.96
C LYS A 118 -23.79 -44.99 27.97
N LYS A 119 -23.16 -45.59 26.97
CA LYS A 119 -22.99 -47.05 26.91
C LYS A 119 -22.21 -47.58 28.13
N ALA A 120 -21.15 -46.90 28.53
CA ALA A 120 -20.38 -47.27 29.72
C ALA A 120 -21.23 -47.17 30.99
N GLN A 121 -22.06 -46.13 31.11
CA GLN A 121 -22.99 -45.96 32.21
C GLN A 121 -24.02 -47.10 32.27
N ASP A 122 -24.65 -47.44 31.15
CA ASP A 122 -25.65 -48.51 31.06
C ASP A 122 -25.08 -49.87 31.53
N HIS A 123 -23.84 -50.20 31.14
CA HIS A 123 -23.16 -51.43 31.59
C HIS A 123 -22.85 -51.42 33.09
N ILE A 124 -22.40 -50.28 33.63
CA ILE A 124 -22.13 -50.14 35.07
C ILE A 124 -23.42 -50.31 35.87
N ASP A 125 -24.51 -49.68 35.43
CA ASP A 125 -25.81 -49.73 36.11
C ASP A 125 -26.44 -51.13 36.04
N SER A 126 -26.16 -51.89 34.99
CA SER A 126 -26.56 -53.30 34.89
C SER A 126 -25.70 -54.25 35.75
N GLY A 127 -24.74 -53.74 36.53
CA GLY A 127 -23.82 -54.53 37.35
C GLY A 127 -22.66 -55.17 36.58
N ASN A 128 -22.48 -54.85 35.30
CA ASN A 128 -21.42 -55.40 34.46
C ASN A 128 -20.24 -54.42 34.36
N SER A 129 -19.25 -54.57 35.23
CA SER A 129 -18.08 -53.66 35.27
C SER A 129 -17.06 -53.91 34.16
N TRP A 130 -17.14 -55.04 33.47
CA TRP A 130 -16.25 -55.39 32.36
C TRP A 130 -16.92 -56.28 31.32
N THR A 131 -16.37 -56.29 30.10
CA THR A 131 -16.79 -57.19 29.01
C THR A 131 -15.58 -57.84 28.35
N GLU A 132 -15.67 -59.14 28.10
CA GLU A 132 -14.69 -59.92 27.33
C GLU A 132 -15.10 -59.98 25.85
N THR A 133 -14.16 -59.76 24.94
CA THR A 133 -14.34 -59.97 23.49
C THR A 133 -13.31 -60.98 23.01
N LYS A 134 -13.77 -62.12 22.47
CA LYS A 134 -12.88 -63.13 21.89
C LYS A 134 -12.47 -62.72 20.48
N THR A 135 -11.18 -62.75 20.19
CA THR A 135 -10.57 -62.46 18.88
C THR A 135 -9.71 -63.64 18.44
N GLU A 136 -9.32 -63.69 17.16
CA GLU A 136 -8.44 -64.74 16.62
C GLU A 136 -7.09 -64.84 17.36
N ASN A 137 -6.64 -63.75 18.00
CA ASN A 137 -5.37 -63.66 18.74
C ASN A 137 -5.53 -63.70 20.27
N GLY A 138 -6.71 -64.04 20.80
CA GLY A 138 -7.00 -64.11 22.24
C GLY A 138 -8.18 -63.24 22.70
N SER A 139 -8.31 -63.02 24.02
CA SER A 139 -9.42 -62.24 24.60
C SER A 139 -9.01 -60.80 24.92
N GLY A 140 -9.80 -59.83 24.43
CA GLY A 140 -9.73 -58.42 24.83
C GLY A 140 -10.71 -58.13 25.97
N TYR A 141 -10.36 -57.21 26.86
CA TYR A 141 -11.18 -56.82 28.01
C TYR A 141 -11.47 -55.32 27.97
N THR A 142 -12.74 -54.94 28.07
CA THR A 142 -13.15 -53.54 28.27
C THR A 142 -13.55 -53.35 29.73
N VAL A 143 -12.96 -52.35 30.39
CA VAL A 143 -13.29 -51.99 31.78
C VAL A 143 -14.15 -50.72 31.75
N TRP A 144 -15.47 -50.88 31.90
CA TRP A 144 -16.44 -49.79 31.70
C TRP A 144 -16.24 -48.57 32.61
N PRO A 145 -15.87 -48.70 33.90
CA PRO A 145 -15.51 -47.56 34.72
C PRO A 145 -14.36 -46.71 34.16
N ARG A 146 -13.35 -47.35 33.56
CA ARG A 146 -12.22 -46.65 32.92
C ARG A 146 -12.65 -45.94 31.65
N VAL A 147 -13.49 -46.59 30.83
CA VAL A 147 -14.07 -45.97 29.63
C VAL A 147 -14.88 -44.72 30.02
N LYS A 148 -15.74 -44.83 31.04
CA LYS A 148 -16.50 -43.69 31.57
C LYS A 148 -15.61 -42.52 31.96
N GLN A 149 -14.57 -42.77 32.77
CA GLN A 149 -13.64 -41.72 33.21
C GLN A 149 -12.90 -41.08 32.03
N GLN A 150 -12.43 -41.89 31.08
CA GLN A 150 -11.74 -41.40 29.89
C GLN A 150 -12.67 -40.53 29.03
N SER A 151 -13.88 -40.99 28.73
CA SER A 151 -14.85 -40.21 27.93
C SER A 151 -15.24 -38.89 28.60
N ILE A 152 -15.32 -38.82 29.93
CA ILE A 152 -15.55 -37.55 30.64
C ILE A 152 -14.36 -36.60 30.42
N ALA A 153 -13.14 -37.09 30.62
CA ALA A 153 -11.93 -36.28 30.46
C ALA A 153 -11.77 -35.78 29.02
N ASP A 154 -12.05 -36.63 28.03
CA ASP A 154 -11.96 -36.27 26.61
C ASP A 154 -13.01 -35.21 26.26
N ILE A 155 -14.26 -35.37 26.70
CA ILE A 155 -15.32 -34.36 26.52
C ILE A 155 -14.90 -33.03 27.14
N GLU A 156 -14.40 -33.02 28.38
CA GLU A 156 -13.95 -31.79 29.05
C GLU A 156 -12.78 -31.11 28.32
N ASN A 157 -11.88 -31.89 27.74
CA ASN A 157 -10.78 -31.39 26.92
C ASN A 157 -11.29 -30.76 25.62
N HIS A 158 -12.12 -31.48 24.86
CA HIS A 158 -12.69 -30.98 23.62
C HIS A 158 -13.57 -29.74 23.85
N GLU A 159 -14.36 -29.69 24.93
CA GLU A 159 -15.15 -28.51 25.27
C GLU A 159 -14.28 -27.29 25.61
N ARG A 160 -13.09 -27.49 26.21
CA ARG A 160 -12.11 -26.41 26.41
C ARG A 160 -11.56 -25.92 25.08
N GLU A 161 -11.21 -26.82 24.18
CA GLU A 161 -10.70 -26.49 22.85
C GLU A 161 -11.75 -25.73 22.03
N ILE A 162 -13.01 -26.18 22.03
CA ILE A 162 -14.13 -25.49 21.39
C ILE A 162 -14.27 -24.05 21.90
N ARG A 163 -14.16 -23.82 23.21
CA ARG A 163 -14.20 -22.45 23.76
C ARG A 163 -13.06 -21.59 23.24
N SER A 164 -11.85 -22.14 23.16
CA SER A 164 -10.70 -21.42 22.59
C SER A 164 -10.91 -21.09 21.12
N ILE A 165 -11.36 -22.06 20.32
CA ILE A 165 -11.61 -21.88 18.88
C ILE A 165 -12.70 -20.83 18.65
N LYS A 166 -13.80 -20.87 19.41
CA LYS A 166 -14.87 -19.86 19.31
C LYS A 166 -14.37 -18.44 19.58
N ASN A 167 -13.46 -18.27 20.54
CA ASN A 167 -12.84 -16.97 20.79
C ASN A 167 -11.95 -16.52 19.63
N GLN A 168 -11.18 -17.43 19.03
CA GLN A 168 -10.34 -17.12 17.86
C GLN A 168 -11.19 -16.75 16.64
N ILE A 169 -12.27 -17.50 16.38
CA ILE A 169 -13.25 -17.19 15.35
C ILE A 169 -13.80 -15.78 15.55
N SER A 170 -14.27 -15.45 16.76
CA SER A 170 -14.83 -14.12 17.04
C SER A 170 -13.81 -12.98 16.82
N MET A 171 -12.54 -13.19 17.13
CA MET A 171 -11.48 -12.22 16.85
C MET A 171 -11.28 -12.03 15.34
N ILE A 172 -11.17 -13.13 14.60
CA ILE A 172 -10.97 -13.10 13.13
C ILE A 172 -12.17 -12.48 12.43
N GLU A 173 -13.40 -12.81 12.85
CA GLU A 173 -14.62 -12.19 12.32
C GLU A 173 -14.62 -10.68 12.53
N LYS A 174 -14.15 -10.22 13.69
CA LYS A 174 -14.00 -8.78 13.96
C LYS A 174 -12.94 -8.15 13.06
N GLU A 175 -11.76 -8.75 12.92
CA GLU A 175 -10.71 -8.28 12.00
C GLU A 175 -11.23 -8.16 10.56
N ASN A 176 -11.98 -9.16 10.10
CA ASN A 176 -12.56 -9.18 8.76
C ASN A 176 -13.67 -8.12 8.60
N GLN A 177 -14.50 -7.91 9.63
CA GLN A 177 -15.49 -6.83 9.63
C GLN A 177 -14.85 -5.45 9.59
N ASP A 178 -13.80 -5.21 10.38
CA ASP A 178 -13.07 -3.95 10.39
C ASP A 178 -12.43 -3.68 9.01
N SER A 179 -11.85 -4.72 8.40
CA SER A 179 -11.28 -4.65 7.05
C SER A 179 -12.34 -4.35 5.98
N LEU A 180 -13.51 -5.00 6.04
CA LEU A 180 -14.62 -4.73 5.13
C LEU A 180 -15.17 -3.31 5.28
N SER A 181 -15.25 -2.80 6.52
CA SER A 181 -15.68 -1.43 6.78
C SER A 181 -14.71 -0.42 6.16
N LEU A 182 -13.41 -0.62 6.36
CA LEU A 182 -12.38 0.26 5.79
C LEU A 182 -12.37 0.20 4.25
N ALA A 183 -12.54 -0.98 3.68
CA ALA A 183 -12.61 -1.16 2.23
C ALA A 183 -13.84 -0.44 1.64
N GLN A 184 -15.01 -0.57 2.28
CA GLN A 184 -16.22 0.12 1.82
C GLN A 184 -16.06 1.64 1.93
N GLU A 185 -15.52 2.15 3.04
CA GLU A 185 -15.26 3.58 3.20
C GLU A 185 -14.28 4.09 2.12
N THR A 186 -13.26 3.30 1.78
CA THR A 186 -12.34 3.59 0.68
C THR A 186 -13.08 3.69 -0.65
N LEU A 187 -13.94 2.71 -0.98
CA LEU A 187 -14.74 2.70 -2.20
C LEU A 187 -15.73 3.87 -2.29
N ASP A 188 -16.18 4.40 -1.16
CA ASP A 188 -17.08 5.55 -1.11
C ASP A 188 -16.32 6.89 -1.32
N LYS A 189 -15.04 6.94 -0.96
CA LYS A 189 -14.25 8.19 -0.91
C LYS A 189 -13.13 8.31 -1.94
N TYR A 190 -12.73 7.23 -2.61
CA TYR A 190 -11.55 7.24 -3.49
C TYR A 190 -11.68 8.14 -4.73
N LYS A 191 -12.90 8.49 -5.15
CA LYS A 191 -13.09 9.31 -6.35
C LYS A 191 -12.58 10.73 -6.12
N GLY A 192 -11.79 11.23 -7.06
CA GLY A 192 -11.04 12.47 -6.94
C GLY A 192 -9.73 12.33 -6.17
N ALA A 193 -9.37 11.12 -5.72
CA ALA A 193 -8.07 10.89 -5.10
C ALA A 193 -6.98 11.11 -6.14
N ARG A 194 -6.09 12.04 -5.82
CA ARG A 194 -4.90 12.33 -6.60
C ARG A 194 -3.67 12.25 -5.72
N ALA A 195 -2.55 11.95 -6.36
CA ALA A 195 -1.25 12.14 -5.78
C ALA A 195 -0.35 12.74 -6.86
N PHE A 196 0.56 13.61 -6.45
CA PHE A 196 1.46 14.32 -7.35
C PHE A 196 2.76 14.67 -6.64
N GLU A 197 3.81 14.88 -7.41
CA GLU A 197 5.10 15.36 -6.92
C GLU A 197 5.35 16.77 -7.43
N THR A 198 5.92 17.62 -6.58
CA THR A 198 6.39 18.95 -6.98
C THR A 198 7.89 19.05 -6.80
N ILE A 199 8.57 19.70 -7.75
CA ILE A 199 9.97 20.07 -7.65
C ILE A 199 10.08 21.56 -7.93
N ASP A 200 10.66 22.29 -6.99
CA ASP A 200 10.78 23.74 -7.02
C ASP A 200 12.21 24.14 -7.39
N TRP A 201 12.31 25.10 -8.29
CA TRP A 201 13.54 25.56 -8.90
C TRP A 201 13.64 27.09 -8.79
N VAL A 202 14.85 27.59 -8.66
CA VAL A 202 15.13 29.03 -8.76
C VAL A 202 16.12 29.28 -9.88
N VAL A 203 15.83 30.31 -10.68
CA VAL A 203 16.74 30.84 -11.70
C VAL A 203 17.51 32.01 -11.11
N MET A 204 18.83 31.99 -11.26
CA MET A 204 19.74 33.01 -10.77
C MET A 204 19.93 34.12 -11.82
N GLU A 205 20.39 35.29 -11.39
CA GLU A 205 20.60 36.44 -12.28
C GLU A 205 21.57 36.18 -13.45
N ASP A 206 22.51 35.24 -13.27
CA ASP A 206 23.48 34.83 -14.30
C ASP A 206 22.92 33.78 -15.29
N GLY A 207 21.64 33.41 -15.15
CA GLY A 207 20.97 32.40 -15.97
C GLY A 207 21.26 30.96 -15.55
N SER A 208 22.02 30.73 -14.46
CA SER A 208 22.10 29.42 -13.83
C SER A 208 20.82 29.10 -13.05
N PHE A 209 20.60 27.84 -12.69
CA PHE A 209 19.45 27.42 -11.91
C PHE A 209 19.83 26.36 -10.88
N MET A 210 19.04 26.26 -9.81
CA MET A 210 19.21 25.24 -8.78
C MET A 210 17.87 24.73 -8.27
N VAL A 211 17.86 23.49 -7.77
CA VAL A 211 16.70 22.91 -7.10
C VAL A 211 16.65 23.43 -5.67
N LEU A 212 15.48 23.96 -5.30
CA LEU A 212 15.20 24.50 -3.98
C LEU A 212 14.65 23.42 -3.05
N SER A 213 13.62 22.70 -3.51
CA SER A 213 12.89 21.72 -2.72
C SER A 213 12.11 20.77 -3.63
N GLY A 214 11.56 19.73 -3.04
CA GLY A 214 10.46 19.01 -3.64
C GLY A 214 9.66 18.27 -2.58
N SER A 215 8.47 17.84 -2.97
CA SER A 215 7.54 17.16 -2.06
C SER A 215 6.58 16.26 -2.82
N MET A 216 6.14 15.23 -2.13
CA MET A 216 5.07 14.35 -2.56
C MET A 216 3.77 14.77 -1.89
N HIS A 217 2.72 14.82 -2.67
CA HIS A 217 1.39 15.24 -2.26
C HIS A 217 0.44 14.09 -2.52
N HIS A 218 -0.42 13.78 -1.57
CA HIS A 218 -1.46 12.78 -1.78
C HIS A 218 -2.76 13.19 -1.10
N THR A 219 -3.87 12.77 -1.70
CA THR A 219 -5.18 12.99 -1.12
C THR A 219 -5.39 12.02 0.03
N ASN A 220 -5.51 12.55 1.26
CA ASN A 220 -6.04 11.76 2.35
C ASN A 220 -7.55 11.62 2.17
N ILE A 221 -7.98 10.52 1.54
CA ILE A 221 -9.39 10.28 1.19
C ILE A 221 -10.33 10.28 2.40
N PHE A 222 -9.82 10.01 3.61
CA PHE A 222 -10.64 9.99 4.83
C PHE A 222 -10.85 11.39 5.41
N LYS A 223 -9.87 12.29 5.24
CA LYS A 223 -9.91 13.69 5.71
C LYS A 223 -10.37 14.67 4.63
N GLY A 224 -10.32 14.29 3.35
CA GLY A 224 -10.62 15.16 2.23
C GLY A 224 -9.62 16.30 2.04
N VAL A 225 -8.37 16.12 2.50
CA VAL A 225 -7.30 17.12 2.40
C VAL A 225 -6.10 16.53 1.66
N ILE A 226 -5.30 17.39 1.03
CA ILE A 226 -4.00 17.00 0.49
C ILE A 226 -2.99 17.04 1.64
N GLU A 227 -2.30 15.92 1.85
CA GLU A 227 -1.17 15.82 2.76
C GLU A 227 0.12 15.90 1.96
N GLU A 228 1.07 16.70 2.47
CA GLU A 228 2.38 16.93 1.88
C GLU A 228 3.45 16.21 2.69
N THR A 229 4.30 15.47 1.98
CA THR A 229 5.51 14.83 2.50
C THR A 229 6.71 15.42 1.76
N PRO A 230 7.45 16.36 2.37
CA PRO A 230 8.67 16.90 1.78
C PRO A 230 9.71 15.81 1.52
N HIS A 231 10.46 15.90 0.43
CA HIS A 231 11.62 15.03 0.25
C HIS A 231 12.69 15.40 1.28
N GLU A 232 13.09 14.42 2.11
CA GLU A 232 14.20 14.61 3.05
C GLU A 232 15.50 14.99 2.33
N ASN A 233 15.73 14.37 1.16
CA ASN A 233 16.84 14.69 0.29
C ASN A 233 16.37 14.76 -1.17
N ILE A 234 16.18 15.99 -1.66
CA ILE A 234 15.78 16.23 -3.05
C ILE A 234 16.83 15.74 -4.07
N GLN A 235 18.11 15.68 -3.71
CA GLN A 235 19.14 15.17 -4.61
C GLN A 235 18.98 13.66 -4.85
N SER A 236 18.53 12.91 -3.85
CA SER A 236 18.20 11.48 -4.00
C SER A 236 17.04 11.29 -4.96
N ALA A 237 15.98 12.10 -4.84
CA ALA A 237 14.84 12.07 -5.74
C ALA A 237 15.25 12.38 -7.19
N LEU A 238 16.07 13.40 -7.42
CA LEU A 238 16.61 13.73 -8.74
C LEU A 238 17.51 12.62 -9.28
N TYR A 239 18.39 12.05 -8.45
CA TYR A 239 19.23 10.94 -8.86
C TYR A 239 18.39 9.76 -9.37
N LEU A 240 17.34 9.39 -8.62
CA LEU A 240 16.40 8.35 -9.02
C LEU A 240 15.68 8.71 -10.33
N ILE A 241 15.19 9.94 -10.46
CA ILE A 241 14.51 10.41 -11.68
C ILE A 241 15.41 10.30 -12.92
N TYR A 242 16.70 10.60 -12.79
CA TYR A 242 17.62 10.62 -13.92
C TYR A 242 18.21 9.25 -14.27
N ASN A 243 18.33 8.35 -13.29
CA ASN A 243 19.01 7.07 -13.50
C ASN A 243 18.07 5.87 -13.57
N GLU A 244 16.88 6.00 -12.98
CA GLU A 244 15.92 4.91 -12.84
C GLU A 244 14.62 5.25 -13.57
N ASN A 245 13.92 4.20 -14.03
CA ASN A 245 12.66 4.36 -14.73
C ASN A 245 11.56 3.65 -13.97
N PHE A 246 10.87 4.41 -13.12
CA PHE A 246 9.75 3.90 -12.34
C PHE A 246 8.45 3.99 -13.13
N ASP A 247 7.75 2.86 -13.16
CA ASP A 247 6.44 2.75 -13.80
C ASP A 247 5.29 3.02 -12.80
N THR A 248 5.55 2.97 -11.49
CA THR A 248 4.54 3.16 -10.43
C THR A 248 5.02 4.05 -9.30
N LEU A 249 4.09 4.73 -8.62
CA LEU A 249 4.35 5.52 -7.42
C LEU A 249 5.00 4.69 -6.31
N PHE A 250 4.46 3.51 -6.02
CA PHE A 250 4.96 2.65 -4.93
C PHE A 250 6.42 2.22 -5.12
N ALA A 251 6.82 1.89 -6.36
CA ALA A 251 8.22 1.54 -6.63
C ALA A 251 9.16 2.74 -6.45
N TYR A 252 8.67 3.94 -6.76
CA TYR A 252 9.42 5.17 -6.54
C TYR A 252 9.57 5.51 -5.05
N GLU A 253 8.49 5.39 -4.27
CA GLU A 253 8.50 5.61 -2.82
C GLU A 253 9.42 4.63 -2.09
N ASP A 254 9.35 3.34 -2.42
CA ASP A 254 10.22 2.32 -1.84
C ASP A 254 11.70 2.60 -2.12
N ALA A 255 12.04 3.00 -3.34
CA ALA A 255 13.40 3.37 -3.71
C ALA A 255 13.89 4.63 -2.96
N LEU A 256 13.03 5.64 -2.79
CA LEU A 256 13.35 6.84 -2.00
C LEU A 256 13.66 6.48 -0.55
N GLN A 257 12.86 5.60 0.05
CA GLN A 257 13.04 5.19 1.44
C GLN A 257 14.34 4.39 1.63
N GLN A 258 14.67 3.48 0.72
CA GLN A 258 15.92 2.72 0.77
C GLN A 258 17.16 3.60 0.70
N ILE A 259 17.12 4.69 -0.07
CA ILE A 259 18.26 5.64 -0.15
C ILE A 259 18.36 6.50 1.10
N ALA A 260 17.24 6.88 1.73
CA ALA A 260 17.26 7.67 2.96
C ALA A 260 17.88 6.91 4.15
N GLU A 261 17.86 5.57 4.12
CA GLU A 261 18.43 4.71 5.16
C GLU A 261 19.94 4.43 5.00
N LEU A 262 20.58 4.88 3.90
CA LEU A 262 22.01 4.72 3.61
C LEU A 262 22.87 5.89 4.11
#